data_AF-A0A964L9I3-F1
#
_entry.id   AF-A0A964L9I3-F1
#
_cell.length_a   1.000
_cell.length_b   1.000
_cell.length_c   1.000
_cell.angle_alpha   90.00
_cell.angle_beta   90.00
_cell.angle_gamma   90.00
#
_symmetry.space_group_name_H-M   'P 1'
#
loop_
_entity.id
_entity.type
_entity.pdbx_description
1 polymer ?
#
loop_
_entity_poly.entity_id
_entity_poly.type
_entity_poly.pdbx_seq_one_letter_code
_entity_poly.pdbx_strand_id
1 'polypeptide(L)' 'MRVLFEAVDDAVFVHDEQGNTLDTNPAACQRLGYSREEILRLNSRDINAPEFAAGFSNRLQWKLQTGVMRC' A
#
# COMPACT_ATOMS: atom_id res chain seq x y z
N MET A 1 0.96 18.65 -5.71
CA MET A 1 1.16 17.50 -4.80
C MET A 1 0.94 16.17 -5.54
N ARG A 2 1.58 15.96 -6.72
CA ARG A 2 1.54 14.68 -7.47
C ARG A 2 2.95 14.25 -7.89
N VAL A 3 3.76 15.23 -8.27
CA VAL A 3 5.18 15.04 -8.65
C VAL A 3 5.98 14.28 -7.60
N LEU A 4 5.80 14.57 -6.30
CA LEU A 4 6.52 13.84 -5.24
C LEU A 4 6.06 12.38 -5.10
N PHE A 5 4.78 12.08 -5.32
CA PHE A 5 4.26 10.72 -5.24
C PHE A 5 4.72 9.88 -6.43
N GLU A 6 4.80 10.49 -7.60
CA GLU A 6 5.27 9.85 -8.85
C GLU A 6 6.79 9.69 -8.92
N ALA A 7 7.56 10.56 -8.26
CA ALA A 7 9.02 10.56 -8.29
C ALA A 7 9.70 9.68 -7.21
N VAL A 8 8.93 9.15 -6.25
CA VAL A 8 9.47 8.24 -5.24
C VAL A 8 9.69 6.85 -5.85
N ASP A 9 10.92 6.34 -5.73
CA ASP A 9 11.33 5.02 -6.24
C ASP A 9 10.74 3.87 -5.41
N ASP A 10 10.33 4.15 -4.17
CA ASP A 10 9.61 3.20 -3.33
C ASP A 10 8.18 2.99 -3.82
N ALA A 11 7.71 1.75 -3.71
CA ALA A 11 6.34 1.39 -4.02
C ALA A 11 5.38 2.01 -2.99
N VAL A 12 4.47 2.88 -3.44
CA VAL A 12 3.48 3.53 -2.57
C VAL A 12 2.08 3.06 -2.95
N PHE A 13 1.30 2.70 -1.93
CA PHE A 13 -0.09 2.28 -2.05
C PHE A 13 -0.96 3.10 -1.10
N VAL A 14 -2.05 3.62 -1.62
CA VAL A 14 -3.14 4.20 -0.84
C VAL A 14 -4.23 3.15 -0.77
N HIS A 15 -4.73 2.86 0.43
CA HIS A 15 -5.81 1.90 0.63
C HIS A 15 -6.86 2.45 1.60
N ASP A 16 -8.07 1.90 1.54
CA ASP A 16 -9.11 2.14 2.54
C ASP A 16 -8.84 1.37 3.84
N GLU A 17 -9.67 1.56 4.87
CA GLU A 17 -9.54 0.86 6.15
C GLU A 17 -9.70 -0.67 6.06
N GLN A 18 -10.27 -1.17 4.96
CA GLN A 18 -10.45 -2.58 4.66
C GLN A 18 -9.24 -3.17 3.89
N GLY A 19 -8.27 -2.32 3.52
CA GLY A 19 -7.08 -2.69 2.77
C GLY A 19 -7.27 -2.70 1.26
N ASN A 20 -8.41 -2.24 0.72
CA ASN A 20 -8.61 -2.16 -0.73
C ASN A 20 -7.80 -1.00 -1.29
N THR A 21 -7.03 -1.28 -2.34
CA THR A 21 -6.13 -0.29 -2.93
C THR A 21 -6.93 0.77 -3.70
N LEU A 22 -6.81 2.03 -3.29
CA LEU A 22 -7.45 3.20 -3.89
C LEU A 22 -6.54 3.89 -4.92
N ASP A 23 -5.23 3.89 -4.69
CA ASP A 23 -4.25 4.48 -5.59
C ASP A 23 -2.86 3.86 -5.39
N THR A 24 -2.01 3.99 -6.41
CA THR A 24 -0.63 3.51 -6.38
C THR A 24 0.25 4.35 -7.30
N ASN A 25 1.54 4.45 -7.00
CA ASN A 25 2.49 5.16 -7.84
C ASN A 25 3.03 4.29 -8.98
N PRO A 26 3.62 4.88 -10.05
CA PRO A 26 4.22 4.11 -11.14
C PRO A 26 5.35 3.18 -10.69
N ALA A 27 6.10 3.57 -9.66
CA ALA A 27 7.18 2.75 -9.11
C ALA A 27 6.66 1.43 -8.53
N ALA A 28 5.50 1.43 -7.86
CA ALA A 28 4.84 0.21 -7.40
C ALA A 28 4.46 -0.72 -8.55
N CYS A 29 3.96 -0.19 -9.67
CA CYS A 29 3.64 -0.97 -10.86
C CYS A 29 4.90 -1.64 -11.43
N GLN A 30 6.01 -0.88 -11.54
CA GLN A 30 7.27 -1.38 -12.06
C GLN A 30 7.91 -2.44 -11.13
N ARG A 31 7.87 -2.23 -9.81
CA ARG A 31 8.49 -3.16 -8.85
C ARG A 31 7.68 -4.45 -8.67
N LEU A 32 6.35 -4.35 -8.64
CA LEU A 32 5.51 -5.52 -8.46
C LEU A 32 5.21 -6.26 -9.77
N GLY A 33 5.46 -5.63 -10.93
CA GLY A 33 5.19 -6.21 -12.24
C GLY A 33 3.71 -6.24 -12.62
N TYR A 34 2.85 -5.53 -11.88
CA TYR A 34 1.43 -5.40 -12.16
C TYR A 34 1.12 -4.06 -12.82
N SER A 35 0.10 -4.04 -13.67
CA SER A 35 -0.51 -2.80 -14.12
C SER A 35 -1.22 -2.10 -12.95
N ARG A 36 -1.39 -0.78 -13.08
CA ARG A 36 -2.14 0.02 -12.11
C ARG A 36 -3.55 -0.53 -11.87
N GLU A 37 -4.21 -0.98 -12.94
CA GLU A 37 -5.57 -1.53 -12.88
C GLU A 37 -5.66 -2.85 -12.14
N GLU A 38 -4.63 -3.69 -12.26
CA GLU A 38 -4.51 -4.92 -11.46
C GLU A 38 -4.28 -4.56 -9.99
N ILE A 39 -3.36 -3.65 -9.69
CA ILE A 39 -3.08 -3.22 -8.32
C ILE A 39 -4.33 -2.63 -7.64
N LEU A 40 -5.13 -1.83 -8.36
CA LEU A 40 -6.38 -1.27 -7.83
C LEU A 40 -7.45 -2.33 -7.53
N ARG A 41 -7.33 -3.53 -8.11
CA ARG A 41 -8.22 -4.67 -7.80
C ARG A 41 -7.68 -5.56 -6.67
N LEU A 42 -6.44 -5.35 -6.25
CA LEU A 42 -5.80 -6.13 -5.19
C LEU A 42 -6.07 -5.52 -3.81
N ASN A 43 -6.28 -6.39 -2.82
CA ASN A 43 -6.23 -5.98 -1.43
C ASN A 43 -4.77 -5.96 -0.95
N SER A 44 -4.42 -5.06 -0.03
CA SER A 44 -3.09 -5.01 0.58
C SER A 44 -2.66 -6.35 1.17
N ARG A 45 -3.60 -7.21 1.57
CA ARG A 45 -3.30 -8.56 2.07
C ARG A 45 -2.79 -9.52 1.00
N ASP A 46 -3.13 -9.29 -0.27
CA ASP A 46 -2.72 -10.12 -1.41
C ASP A 46 -1.32 -9.74 -1.91
N ILE A 47 -0.92 -8.49 -1.70
CA ILE A 47 0.39 -7.95 -2.12
C ILE A 47 1.46 -8.24 -1.08
N ASN A 48 1.08 -8.25 0.21
CA ASN A 48 2.02 -8.47 1.30
C ASN A 48 2.25 -9.96 1.56
N ALA A 49 3.49 -10.33 1.85
CA ALA A 49 3.83 -11.67 2.30
C ALA A 49 2.98 -12.07 3.53
N PRO A 50 2.62 -13.35 3.69
CA PRO A 50 1.69 -13.80 4.73
C PRO A 50 2.14 -13.43 6.15
N GLU A 51 3.45 -13.35 6.40
CA GLU A 51 4.01 -12.90 7.69
C GLU A 51 3.67 -11.44 7.96
N PHE A 52 3.66 -10.61 6.93
CA PHE A 52 3.19 -9.23 7.01
C PHE A 52 1.65 -9.18 7.07
N ALA A 53 0.93 -9.99 6.30
CA ALA A 53 -0.53 -9.97 6.32
C ALA A 53 -1.13 -10.33 7.69
N ALA A 54 -0.51 -11.27 8.43
CA ALA A 54 -0.98 -11.74 9.74
C ALA A 54 -1.06 -10.64 10.82
N GLY A 55 -0.27 -9.57 10.70
CA GLY A 55 -0.27 -8.44 11.63
C GLY A 55 -0.90 -7.16 11.08
N PHE A 56 -1.45 -7.18 9.86
CA PHE A 56 -1.91 -5.98 9.16
C PHE A 56 -2.99 -5.24 9.94
N SER A 57 -4.03 -5.94 10.41
CA SER A 57 -5.14 -5.33 11.15
C SER A 57 -4.67 -4.67 12.46
N ASN A 58 -3.79 -5.32 13.23
CA ASN A 58 -3.25 -4.74 14.46
C ASN A 58 -2.37 -3.52 14.19
N ARG A 59 -1.52 -3.57 13.14
CA ARG A 59 -0.67 -2.43 12.77
C ARG A 59 -1.48 -1.27 12.21
N LEU A 60 -2.55 -1.55 11.45
CA LEU A 60 -3.44 -0.54 10.93
C LEU A 60 -4.19 0.16 12.06
N GLN A 61 -4.77 -0.58 13.01
CA GLN A 61 -5.45 0.00 14.16
C GLN A 61 -4.52 0.88 15.00
N TRP A 62 -3.29 0.41 15.27
CA TRP A 62 -2.30 1.22 15.96
C TRP A 62 -1.95 2.50 15.19
N LYS A 63 -1.80 2.43 13.86
CA LYS A 63 -1.53 3.60 13.00
C LYS A 63 -2.70 4.60 13.00
N LEU A 64 -3.94 4.11 12.96
CA LEU A 64 -5.15 4.97 13.03
C LEU A 64 -5.28 5.67 14.39
N GLN A 65 -4.88 5.00 15.47
CA GLN A 65 -4.93 5.56 16.83
C GLN A 65 -3.78 6.53 17.13
N THR A 66 -2.58 6.26 16.62
CA THR A 66 -1.38 7.01 16.99
C THR A 66 -0.94 8.04 15.94
N GLY A 67 -1.37 7.90 14.69
CA GLY A 67 -0.91 8.73 13.57
C GLY A 67 0.57 8.55 13.19
N VAL A 68 1.28 7.61 13.82
CA VAL A 68 2.73 7.42 13.61
C VAL A 68 2.98 6.26 12.66
N MET A 69 3.66 6.55 11.54
CA MET A 69 4.17 5.53 10.63
C MET A 69 5.60 5.17 11.03
N ARG A 70 5.80 3.97 11.60
CA ARG A 70 7.14 3.41 11.83
C ARG A 70 7.45 2.43 10.70
N CYS A 71 8.50 2.77 9.93
CA CYS A 71 9.10 1.92 8.90
C CYS A 71 9.90 0.79 9.56
#